data_AF-A0A7X7FIC4-F1
#
_entry.id   AF-A0A7X7FIC4-F1
#
_cell.length_a   1.000
_cell.length_b   1.000
_cell.length_c   1.000
_cell.angle_alpha   90.00
_cell.angle_beta   90.00
_cell.angle_gamma   90.00
#
_symmetry.space_group_name_H-M   'P 1'
#
loop_
_entity.id
_entity.type
_entity.pdbx_description
1 polymer ?
#
loop_
_entity_poly.entity_id
_entity_poly.type
_entity_poly.pdbx_seq_one_letter_code
_entity_poly.pdbx_strand_id
1 'polypeptide(L)'
;MQLTVREGIAKIDSAHDGIFGPFSRVKIVEVTDGTSNTYLCGDKAMTPEHYQDGEDLGDDLCAYVGHADDITRFAEDASGYAGKGPEHGVVGPPVFDADLYKVAWAGVAQFGGCHVGGSNMCFCDGSVRTISYWMDPKVHAKLCNRKDGQAIDPSSLNP
;
A
#
# COMPACT_ATOMS: atom_id res chain seq x y z
N MET A 1 -16.38 27.54 8.60
CA MET A 1 -15.12 28.26 8.33
C MET A 1 -14.49 27.63 7.10
N GLN A 2 -14.20 28.40 6.04
CA GLN A 2 -13.53 27.88 4.84
C GLN A 2 -12.02 27.85 5.07
N LEU A 3 -11.37 26.75 4.68
CA LEU A 3 -9.91 26.65 4.67
C LEU A 3 -9.36 27.38 3.43
N THR A 4 -8.21 28.03 3.59
CA THR A 4 -7.39 28.45 2.45
C THR A 4 -6.83 27.24 1.72
N VAL A 5 -6.38 27.41 0.48
CA VAL A 5 -5.74 26.33 -0.31
C VAL A 5 -4.57 25.70 0.46
N ARG A 6 -3.74 26.52 1.11
CA ARG A 6 -2.57 26.04 1.86
C ARG A 6 -2.98 25.21 3.08
N GLU A 7 -4.00 25.64 3.82
CA GLU A 7 -4.54 24.88 4.96
C GLU A 7 -5.21 23.59 4.50
N GLY A 8 -5.90 23.61 3.35
CA GLY A 8 -6.48 22.41 2.74
C GLY A 8 -5.42 21.39 2.36
N ILE A 9 -4.35 21.81 1.67
CA ILE A 9 -3.24 20.92 1.30
C ILE A 9 -2.54 20.37 2.55
N ALA A 10 -2.28 21.21 3.56
CA ALA A 10 -1.66 20.76 4.80
C ALA A 10 -2.52 19.72 5.53
N LYS A 11 -3.85 19.90 5.53
CA LYS A 11 -4.78 18.91 6.08
C LYS A 11 -4.72 17.58 5.33
N ILE A 12 -4.70 17.62 3.99
CA ILE A 12 -4.57 16.42 3.16
C ILE A 12 -3.24 15.73 3.46
N ASP A 13 -2.12 16.44 3.41
CA ASP A 13 -0.78 15.87 3.67
C ASP A 13 -0.66 15.24 5.07
N SER A 14 -1.31 15.85 6.08
CA SER A 14 -1.33 15.30 7.43
C SER A 14 -2.10 13.98 7.57
N ALA A 15 -3.00 13.68 6.63
CA ALA A 15 -3.77 12.44 6.58
C ALA A 15 -3.04 11.31 5.84
N HIS A 16 -1.84 11.56 5.28
CA HIS A 16 -1.06 10.55 4.56
C HIS A 16 0.27 10.30 5.25
N ASP A 17 0.58 9.03 5.41
CA ASP A 17 1.76 8.50 6.09
C ASP A 17 2.67 7.67 5.16
N GLY A 18 2.15 7.15 4.04
CA GLY A 18 2.94 6.57 2.96
C GLY A 18 3.74 7.57 2.11
N ILE A 19 4.41 7.09 1.07
CA ILE A 19 5.28 7.92 0.20
C ILE A 19 4.47 8.73 -0.83
N PHE A 20 3.43 8.14 -1.39
CA PHE A 20 2.58 8.77 -2.42
C PHE A 20 1.18 9.05 -1.87
N GLY A 21 0.65 10.22 -2.22
CA GLY A 21 -0.65 10.71 -1.77
C GLY A 21 -1.13 11.87 -2.64
N PRO A 22 -2.38 12.34 -2.48
CA PRO A 22 -2.86 13.52 -3.19
C PRO A 22 -1.96 14.72 -2.87
N PHE A 23 -1.44 15.35 -3.92
CA PHE A 23 -0.52 16.50 -3.82
C PHE A 23 0.79 16.23 -3.06
N SER A 24 1.20 14.97 -2.89
CA SER A 24 2.39 14.60 -2.12
C SER A 24 3.65 15.31 -2.64
N ARG A 25 4.46 15.83 -1.71
CA ARG A 25 5.77 16.44 -1.95
C ARG A 25 6.82 15.90 -0.97
N VAL A 26 6.74 14.60 -0.69
CA VAL A 26 7.58 13.92 0.29
C VAL A 26 9.04 14.02 -0.11
N LYS A 27 9.85 14.61 0.76
CA LYS A 27 11.31 14.66 0.62
C LYS A 27 11.91 13.42 1.27
N ILE A 28 13.06 12.99 0.78
CA ILE A 28 13.76 11.83 1.34
C ILE A 28 14.08 11.99 2.85
N VAL A 29 14.34 13.23 3.30
CA VAL A 29 14.58 13.54 4.73
C VAL A 29 13.34 13.40 5.61
N GLU A 30 12.15 13.29 5.02
CA GLU A 30 10.88 13.06 5.72
C GLU A 30 10.54 11.56 5.83
N VAL A 31 11.38 10.67 5.29
CA VAL A 31 11.31 9.21 5.48
C VAL A 31 12.13 8.85 6.72
N THR A 32 11.60 9.18 7.88
CA THR A 32 12.33 9.13 9.16
C THR A 32 12.51 7.72 9.71
N ASP A 33 11.71 6.76 9.26
CA ASP A 33 11.80 5.36 9.69
C ASP A 33 12.91 4.59 8.95
N GLY A 34 13.53 5.26 7.97
CA GLY A 34 14.67 4.78 7.21
C GLY A 34 14.28 4.30 5.82
N THR A 35 15.06 4.68 4.81
CA THR A 35 14.76 4.36 3.42
C THR A 35 14.78 2.87 3.11
N SER A 36 15.51 2.08 3.90
CA SER A 36 15.57 0.61 3.79
C SER A 36 14.43 -0.13 4.51
N ASN A 37 13.54 0.62 5.19
CA ASN A 37 12.44 0.12 6.01
C ASN A 37 11.10 0.79 5.65
N THR A 38 11.03 1.47 4.51
CA THR A 38 9.78 2.06 4.01
C THR A 38 9.59 1.68 2.56
N TYR A 39 8.43 1.13 2.23
CA TYR A 39 8.09 0.77 0.85
C TYR A 39 7.99 2.01 -0.04
N LEU A 40 8.43 1.86 -1.28
CA LEU A 40 8.28 2.82 -2.35
C LEU A 40 7.17 2.38 -3.33
N CYS A 41 7.26 1.14 -3.80
CA CYS A 41 6.24 0.51 -4.66
C CYS A 41 6.31 -1.01 -4.49
N GLY A 42 5.27 -1.70 -4.93
CA GLY A 42 5.20 -3.15 -4.85
C GLY A 42 4.05 -3.71 -5.66
N ASP A 43 3.93 -5.03 -5.63
CA ASP A 43 2.90 -5.75 -6.35
C ASP A 43 1.50 -5.41 -5.81
N LYS A 44 0.54 -5.30 -6.74
CA LYS A 44 -0.88 -5.05 -6.49
C LYS A 44 -1.60 -6.40 -6.34
N ALA A 45 -2.52 -6.50 -5.37
CA ALA A 45 -3.44 -7.63 -5.31
C ALA A 45 -4.43 -7.55 -6.48
N MET A 46 -4.65 -8.67 -7.18
CA MET A 46 -5.49 -8.71 -8.38
C MET A 46 -6.24 -10.04 -8.47
N THR A 47 -7.46 -10.02 -9.00
CA THR A 47 -8.21 -11.24 -9.33
C THR A 47 -7.53 -11.93 -10.51
N PRO A 48 -7.07 -13.20 -10.37
CA PRO A 48 -6.35 -13.90 -11.43
C PRO A 48 -7.08 -13.97 -12.76
N GLU A 49 -8.41 -14.03 -12.73
CA GLU A 49 -9.26 -14.05 -13.92
C GLU A 49 -9.16 -12.76 -14.76
N HIS A 50 -8.74 -11.64 -14.16
CA HIS A 50 -8.75 -10.31 -14.76
C HIS A 50 -7.37 -9.75 -15.12
N TYR A 51 -6.32 -10.56 -15.09
CA TYR A 51 -4.94 -10.12 -15.43
C TYR A 51 -4.75 -9.58 -16.86
N GLN A 52 -5.71 -9.81 -17.76
CA GLN A 52 -5.55 -9.52 -19.19
C GLN A 52 -6.70 -8.74 -19.81
N ASP A 53 -7.76 -8.45 -19.05
CA ASP A 53 -8.96 -7.79 -19.57
C ASP A 53 -9.19 -6.39 -18.99
N GLY A 54 -8.56 -6.05 -17.85
CA GLY A 54 -8.73 -4.76 -17.18
C GLY A 54 -10.07 -4.63 -16.45
N GLU A 55 -10.72 -5.75 -16.14
CA GLU A 55 -12.03 -5.77 -15.47
C GLU A 55 -11.91 -5.90 -13.93
N ASP A 56 -10.70 -6.05 -13.39
CA ASP A 56 -10.47 -5.95 -11.94
C ASP A 56 -10.68 -4.51 -11.46
N LEU A 57 -11.02 -4.35 -10.18
CA LEU A 57 -11.22 -3.02 -9.61
C LEU A 57 -9.87 -2.29 -9.53
N GLY A 58 -9.81 -1.07 -10.06
CA GLY A 58 -8.55 -0.31 -10.10
C GLY A 58 -7.54 -0.93 -11.09
N ASP A 59 -8.03 -1.40 -12.24
CA ASP A 59 -7.24 -1.80 -13.40
C ASP A 59 -7.78 -1.23 -14.72
N ASP A 60 -8.39 -0.04 -14.66
CA ASP A 60 -9.05 0.63 -15.79
C ASP A 60 -8.44 2.00 -16.15
N LEU A 61 -7.40 2.44 -15.42
CA LEU A 61 -6.66 3.67 -15.69
C LEU A 61 -5.18 3.42 -16.02
N CYS A 62 -4.53 4.45 -16.59
CA CYS A 62 -3.12 4.38 -16.97
C CYS A 62 -2.17 4.75 -15.81
N ALA A 63 -0.88 4.41 -15.96
CA ALA A 63 0.16 4.74 -14.97
C ALA A 63 0.38 6.25 -14.69
N TYR A 64 -0.25 7.15 -15.46
CA TYR A 64 -0.04 8.61 -15.37
C TYR A 64 -1.18 9.36 -14.66
N VAL A 65 -2.14 8.66 -14.06
CA VAL A 65 -3.30 9.30 -13.41
C VAL A 65 -3.02 9.92 -12.04
N GLY A 66 -1.81 9.72 -11.50
CA GLY A 66 -1.45 10.21 -10.17
C GLY A 66 -2.14 9.40 -9.07
N HIS A 67 -2.47 10.02 -7.93
CA HIS A 67 -3.12 9.30 -6.84
C HIS A 67 -4.52 8.84 -7.24
N ALA A 68 -4.64 7.54 -7.52
CA ALA A 68 -5.87 6.86 -7.88
C ALA A 68 -5.80 5.39 -7.44
N ASP A 69 -6.97 4.77 -7.50
CA ASP A 69 -7.27 3.38 -7.15
C ASP A 69 -6.44 2.38 -7.95
N ASP A 70 -5.90 2.77 -9.10
CA ASP A 70 -5.11 1.88 -9.95
C ASP A 70 -3.65 1.75 -9.54
N ILE A 71 -3.11 2.79 -8.89
CA ILE A 71 -1.66 2.88 -8.63
C ILE A 71 -1.28 3.16 -7.17
N THR A 72 -2.26 3.38 -6.28
CA THR A 72 -2.00 3.65 -4.85
C THR A 72 -2.42 2.50 -3.96
N ARG A 73 -1.49 1.99 -3.14
CA ARG A 73 -1.75 0.87 -2.24
C ARG A 73 -1.45 1.21 -0.79
N PHE A 74 -2.11 0.53 0.13
CA PHE A 74 -2.10 0.72 1.57
C PHE A 74 -1.97 -0.63 2.28
N ALA A 75 -1.43 -0.62 3.51
CA ALA A 75 -1.46 -1.78 4.39
C ALA A 75 -2.79 -1.94 5.15
N GLU A 76 -3.65 -0.92 5.11
CA GLU A 76 -4.93 -0.90 5.78
C GLU A 76 -6.04 -0.77 4.75
N ASP A 77 -7.09 -1.56 4.91
CA ASP A 77 -8.35 -1.40 4.18
C ASP A 77 -9.12 -0.12 4.63
N ALA A 78 -8.60 0.61 5.64
CA ALA A 78 -9.20 1.84 6.16
C ALA A 78 -8.96 3.10 5.31
N SER A 79 -8.27 3.00 4.17
CA SER A 79 -8.02 4.17 3.30
C SER A 79 -9.30 4.81 2.73
N GLY A 80 -10.48 4.26 3.06
CA GLY A 80 -11.78 4.80 2.68
C GLY A 80 -12.29 4.23 1.35
N TYR A 81 -11.64 3.19 0.83
CA TYR A 81 -11.95 2.62 -0.46
C TYR A 81 -12.76 1.32 -0.37
N ALA A 82 -14.08 1.52 -0.35
CA ALA A 82 -15.17 0.71 -0.92
C ALA A 82 -15.23 -0.82 -0.76
N GLY A 83 -14.33 -1.51 -0.08
CA GLY A 83 -14.57 -2.91 0.22
C GLY A 83 -15.81 -3.04 1.15
N LYS A 84 -16.39 -4.23 1.19
CA LYS A 84 -17.39 -4.62 2.19
C LYS A 84 -16.75 -5.72 3.02
N GLY A 85 -17.17 -6.02 4.26
CA GLY A 85 -16.65 -7.18 5.01
C GLY A 85 -16.19 -6.86 6.44
N PRO A 86 -15.94 -7.87 7.28
CA PRO A 86 -15.56 -7.69 8.68
C PRO A 86 -14.12 -7.18 8.87
N GLU A 87 -13.28 -7.27 7.83
CA GLU A 87 -11.88 -6.85 7.84
C GLU A 87 -11.68 -5.39 7.39
N HIS A 88 -12.79 -4.70 7.09
CA HIS A 88 -12.85 -3.29 6.73
C HIS A 88 -12.28 -2.41 7.83
N GLY A 89 -11.36 -1.53 7.46
CA GLY A 89 -10.73 -0.65 8.43
C GLY A 89 -9.69 -1.34 9.32
N VAL A 90 -9.17 -2.48 8.88
CA VAL A 90 -8.14 -3.25 9.61
C VAL A 90 -6.88 -3.33 8.77
N VAL A 91 -5.73 -3.33 9.45
CA VAL A 91 -4.43 -3.57 8.82
C VAL A 91 -4.34 -5.02 8.39
N GLY A 92 -4.02 -5.26 7.12
CA GLY A 92 -3.81 -6.56 6.51
C GLY A 92 -2.34 -6.80 6.11
N PRO A 93 -1.93 -8.06 5.88
CA PRO A 93 -0.70 -8.35 5.17
C PRO A 93 -0.92 -8.12 3.65
N PRO A 94 0.12 -8.22 2.80
CA PRO A 94 -0.10 -8.32 1.36
C PRO A 94 -1.02 -9.51 1.03
N VAL A 95 -1.83 -9.39 0.00
CA VAL A 95 -2.78 -10.44 -0.41
C VAL A 95 -2.19 -11.33 -1.49
N PHE A 96 -2.30 -12.65 -1.31
CA PHE A 96 -1.93 -13.61 -2.35
C PHE A 96 -3.08 -13.78 -3.32
N ASP A 97 -2.85 -13.58 -4.62
CA ASP A 97 -3.92 -13.58 -5.61
C ASP A 97 -4.68 -14.92 -5.73
N ALA A 98 -4.05 -16.03 -5.34
CA ALA A 98 -4.71 -17.33 -5.31
C ALA A 98 -5.73 -17.49 -4.16
N ASP A 99 -5.72 -16.59 -3.16
CA ASP A 99 -6.73 -16.52 -2.11
C ASP A 99 -7.88 -15.61 -2.58
N LEU A 100 -8.75 -16.14 -3.44
CA LEU A 100 -9.86 -15.41 -4.05
C LEU A 100 -10.80 -14.77 -3.02
N TYR A 101 -10.90 -15.35 -1.81
CA TYR A 101 -11.65 -14.73 -0.73
C TYR A 101 -10.99 -13.41 -0.34
N LYS A 102 -9.69 -13.41 -0.06
CA LYS A 102 -8.96 -12.20 0.33
C LYS A 102 -8.84 -11.18 -0.79
N VAL A 103 -8.64 -11.60 -2.03
CA VAL A 103 -8.59 -10.68 -3.17
C VAL A 103 -9.89 -9.91 -3.33
N ALA A 104 -11.04 -10.57 -3.15
CA ALA A 104 -12.33 -9.88 -3.20
C ALA A 104 -12.50 -8.81 -2.10
N TRP A 105 -11.76 -8.93 -0.98
CA TRP A 105 -11.74 -7.94 0.11
C TRP A 105 -10.64 -6.90 -0.03
N ALA A 106 -9.52 -7.26 -0.66
CA ALA A 106 -8.40 -6.37 -0.96
C ALA A 106 -8.84 -5.13 -1.75
N GLY A 107 -9.86 -5.32 -2.59
CA GLY A 107 -10.43 -4.29 -3.44
C GLY A 107 -9.35 -3.62 -4.27
N VAL A 108 -9.42 -2.30 -4.38
CA VAL A 108 -8.45 -1.48 -5.11
C VAL A 108 -7.22 -1.08 -4.30
N ALA A 109 -7.19 -1.40 -3.00
CA ALA A 109 -6.37 -0.66 -2.06
C ALA A 109 -5.16 -1.43 -1.53
N GLN A 110 -5.14 -2.76 -1.57
CA GLN A 110 -4.08 -3.53 -0.89
C GLN A 110 -2.95 -3.96 -1.82
N PHE A 111 -1.74 -3.96 -1.25
CA PHE A 111 -0.61 -4.66 -1.84
C PHE A 111 -0.88 -6.17 -1.91
N GLY A 112 -0.26 -6.87 -2.84
CA GLY A 112 -0.49 -8.30 -3.03
C GLY A 112 0.40 -8.95 -4.08
N GLY A 113 -0.12 -9.86 -4.89
CA GLY A 113 0.57 -10.39 -6.07
C GLY A 113 0.35 -11.88 -6.29
N CYS A 114 0.84 -12.36 -7.43
CA CYS A 114 0.59 -13.71 -7.95
C CYS A 114 1.68 -14.73 -7.60
N HIS A 115 2.78 -14.29 -6.99
CA HIS A 115 3.96 -15.11 -6.80
C HIS A 115 3.85 -15.97 -5.54
N VAL A 116 3.90 -17.29 -5.68
CA VAL A 116 3.78 -18.25 -4.55
C VAL A 116 4.77 -17.96 -3.40
N GLY A 117 5.93 -17.36 -3.71
CA GLY A 117 6.96 -17.02 -2.72
C GLY A 117 6.73 -15.74 -1.91
N GLY A 118 5.70 -14.95 -2.22
CA GLY A 118 5.42 -13.66 -1.58
C GLY A 118 5.32 -12.50 -2.57
N SER A 119 4.96 -11.34 -2.05
CA SER A 119 4.82 -10.09 -2.82
C SER A 119 6.17 -9.41 -3.02
N ASN A 120 6.48 -8.93 -4.22
CA ASN A 120 7.68 -8.14 -4.44
C ASN A 120 7.47 -6.69 -4.01
N MET A 121 8.40 -6.19 -3.19
CA MET A 121 8.38 -4.83 -2.66
C MET A 121 9.72 -4.14 -2.93
N CYS A 122 9.66 -2.95 -3.52
CA CYS A 122 10.77 -2.02 -3.64
C CYS A 122 10.74 -1.03 -2.48
N PHE A 123 11.86 -0.83 -1.82
CA PHE A 123 12.03 0.10 -0.71
C PHE A 123 12.53 1.46 -1.20
N CYS A 124 12.42 2.49 -0.37
CA CYS A 124 12.87 3.85 -0.70
C CYS A 124 14.39 3.97 -0.95
N ASP A 125 15.19 2.98 -0.53
CA ASP A 125 16.61 2.88 -0.84
C ASP A 125 16.90 2.18 -2.19
N GLY A 126 15.86 1.71 -2.89
CA GLY A 126 15.95 0.99 -4.15
C GLY A 126 16.20 -0.51 -4.02
N SER A 127 16.31 -1.04 -2.79
CA SER A 127 16.39 -2.48 -2.58
C SER A 127 15.03 -3.15 -2.85
N VAL A 128 15.05 -4.32 -3.47
CA VAL A 128 13.85 -5.13 -3.72
C VAL A 128 13.90 -6.38 -2.85
N ARG A 129 12.79 -6.69 -2.17
CA ARG A 129 12.65 -7.88 -1.34
C ARG A 129 11.29 -8.53 -1.58
N THR A 130 11.26 -9.85 -1.53
CA THR A 130 10.01 -10.61 -1.51
C THR A 130 9.52 -10.69 -0.06
N ILE A 131 8.28 -10.29 0.19
CA ILE A 131 7.66 -10.21 1.51
C ILE A 131 6.54 -11.26 1.62
N SER A 132 6.50 -11.96 2.75
CA SER A 132 5.50 -13.01 3.02
C SER A 132 4.07 -12.47 3.05
N TYR A 133 3.13 -13.18 2.42
CA TYR A 133 1.68 -12.95 2.60
C TYR A 133 1.20 -13.31 4.02
N TRP A 134 2.04 -14.02 4.78
CA TRP A 134 1.74 -14.50 6.13
C TRP A 134 2.47 -13.71 7.22
N MET A 135 3.12 -12.60 6.86
CA MET A 135 3.76 -11.73 7.85
C MET A 135 2.74 -11.14 8.82
N ASP A 136 3.21 -10.68 9.99
CA ASP A 136 2.36 -9.89 10.89
C ASP A 136 1.87 -8.63 10.15
N PRO A 137 0.55 -8.43 10.02
CA PRO A 137 -0.02 -7.25 9.37
C PRO A 137 0.51 -5.93 9.96
N LYS A 138 0.80 -5.89 11.27
CA LYS A 138 1.35 -4.69 11.91
C LYS A 138 2.75 -4.36 11.42
N VAL A 139 3.55 -5.37 11.09
CA VAL A 139 4.86 -5.16 10.46
C VAL A 139 4.66 -4.62 9.04
N HIS A 140 3.70 -5.16 8.29
CA HIS A 140 3.35 -4.65 6.96
C HIS A 140 2.94 -3.15 7.01
N ALA A 141 2.08 -2.76 7.96
CA ALA A 141 1.69 -1.36 8.14
C ALA A 141 2.85 -0.43 8.48
N LYS A 142 3.75 -0.85 9.37
CA LYS A 142 4.96 -0.06 9.68
C LYS A 142 5.80 0.19 8.43
N LEU A 143 5.95 -0.83 7.57
CA LEU A 143 6.69 -0.70 6.31
C LEU A 143 5.98 0.19 5.28
N CYS A 144 4.66 0.29 5.32
CA CYS A 144 3.87 1.24 4.53
C CYS A 144 3.89 2.67 5.09
N ASN A 145 4.42 2.89 6.31
CA ASN A 145 4.54 4.18 6.95
C ASN A 145 5.96 4.74 6.79
N ARG A 146 6.09 6.05 6.56
CA ARG A 146 7.39 6.72 6.44
C ARG A 146 7.90 7.34 7.74
N LYS A 147 7.02 7.51 8.74
CA LYS A 147 7.24 8.45 9.87
C LYS A 147 6.60 8.05 11.21
N ASP A 148 6.32 6.78 11.46
CA ASP A 148 5.73 6.33 12.73
C ASP A 148 6.76 6.12 13.86
N GLY A 149 8.05 6.12 13.52
CA GLY A 149 9.17 5.93 14.45
C GLY A 149 9.25 4.53 15.05
N GLN A 150 8.52 3.56 14.51
CA GLN A 150 8.43 2.21 15.05
C GLN A 150 9.54 1.32 14.49
N ALA A 151 10.27 0.66 15.38
CA ALA A 151 11.23 -0.34 14.96
C ALA A 151 10.54 -1.58 14.36
N ILE A 152 11.21 -2.16 13.37
CA ILE A 152 10.86 -3.43 12.74
C ILE A 152 12.00 -4.41 13.00
N ASP A 153 11.67 -5.64 13.33
CA ASP A 153 12.64 -6.74 13.39
C ASP A 153 13.03 -7.14 11.96
N PRO A 154 14.31 -7.05 11.55
CA PRO A 154 14.71 -7.44 10.20
C PRO A 154 14.36 -8.89 9.85
N SER A 155 14.25 -9.78 10.85
CA SER A 155 13.89 -11.17 10.62
C SER A 155 12.45 -11.35 10.13
N SER A 156 11.55 -10.40 10.40
CA SER A 156 10.14 -10.46 9.98
C SER A 156 9.91 -10.12 8.50
N LEU A 157 10.97 -9.79 7.75
CA LEU A 157 10.89 -9.46 6.32
C LEU A 157 11.08 -10.68 5.41
N ASN A 158 11.50 -11.83 5.95
CA ASN A 158 11.76 -13.02 5.15
C ASN A 158 10.46 -13.81 4.93
N PRO A 159 10.23 -14.36 3.71
CA PRO A 159 9.08 -15.21 3.38
C PRO A 159 8.85 -16.40 4.32
#